data_AF-A0A316MF80-F1
#
_entry.id   AF-A0A316MF80-F1
#
_cell.length_a   1.000
_cell.length_b   1.000
_cell.length_c   1.000
_cell.angle_alpha   90.00
_cell.angle_beta   90.00
_cell.angle_gamma   90.00
#
_symmetry.space_group_name_H-M   'P 1'
#
loop_
_entity.id
_entity.type
_entity.pdbx_description
1 polymer ?
#
loop_
_entity_poly.entity_id
_entity_poly.type
_entity_poly.pdbx_seq_one_letter_code
_entity_poly.pdbx_strand_id
1 'polypeptide(L)' 'MSKGGNQKLKMLYLLKILSEKTDESHCLSAQELIGELQKYEVSAERKSIYNDIECL' A
#
# COMPACT_ATOMS: atom_id res chain seq x y z
N MET A 1 2.80 -19.12 -0.47
CA MET A 1 3.27 -17.99 0.37
C MET A 1 2.09 -17.53 1.20
N SER A 2 2.14 -17.72 2.52
CA SER A 2 1.12 -17.22 3.44
C SER A 2 0.93 -15.73 3.18
N LYS A 3 -0.30 -15.31 2.88
CA LYS A 3 -0.66 -13.87 2.82
C LYS A 3 -0.15 -13.27 4.13
N GLY A 4 0.69 -12.23 4.06
CA GLY A 4 1.34 -11.65 5.25
C GLY A 4 0.34 -11.41 6.38
N GLY A 5 0.78 -11.49 7.63
CA GLY A 5 -0.11 -11.54 8.80
C GLY A 5 -1.16 -10.42 8.85
N ASN A 6 -0.85 -9.27 8.25
CA ASN A 6 -1.69 -8.08 8.23
C ASN A 6 -2.47 -7.87 6.92
N GLN A 7 -2.63 -8.88 6.06
CA GLN A 7 -3.24 -8.70 4.73
C GLN A 7 -4.64 -8.07 4.76
N LYS A 8 -5.46 -8.39 5.77
CA LYS A 8 -6.80 -7.80 5.94
C LYS A 8 -6.77 -6.30 6.23
N LEU A 9 -5.65 -5.79 6.76
CA LEU A 9 -5.44 -4.39 7.09
C LEU A 9 -4.80 -3.60 5.94
N LYS A 10 -4.54 -4.23 4.78
CA LYS A 10 -3.86 -3.61 3.64
C LYS A 10 -4.46 -2.25 3.27
N MET A 11 -5.79 -2.16 3.16
CA MET A 11 -6.50 -0.94 2.76
C MET A 11 -6.25 0.21 3.75
N LEU A 12 -6.27 -0.11 5.05
CA LEU A 12 -6.05 0.87 6.12
C LEU A 12 -4.61 1.38 6.11
N TYR A 13 -3.64 0.49 5.90
CA TYR A 13 -2.24 0.89 5.79
C TYR A 13 -1.97 1.67 4.50
N LEU A 14 -2.62 1.32 3.39
CA LEU A 14 -2.50 2.06 2.14
C LEU A 14 -3.01 3.50 2.29
N LEU A 15 -4.19 3.69 2.88
CA LEU A 15 -4.73 5.00 3.25
C LEU A 15 -3.75 5.79 4.13
N LYS A 16 -3.23 5.16 5.19
CA LYS A 16 -2.24 5.77 6.07
C LYS A 16 -0.99 6.23 5.30
N ILE A 17 -0.43 5.39 4.43
CA ILE A 17 0.76 5.72 3.64
C ILE A 17 0.46 6.91 2.71
N LEU A 18 -0.67 6.89 2.01
CA LEU A 18 -1.07 7.99 1.13
C LEU A 18 -1.25 9.30 1.91
N SER A 19 -1.89 9.27 3.09
CA SER A 19 -2.09 10.46 3.90
C SER A 19 -0.83 11.00 4.58
N GLU A 20 0.10 10.13 5.00
CA GLU A 20 1.28 10.55 5.78
C GLU A 20 2.53 10.77 4.93
N LYS A 21 2.60 10.15 3.74
CA LYS A 21 3.83 10.12 2.92
C LYS A 21 3.64 10.61 1.49
N THR A 22 2.44 11.06 1.13
CA THR A 22 2.21 11.68 -0.17
C THR A 22 1.56 13.03 -0.03
N ASP A 23 1.94 13.95 -0.92
CA ASP A 23 1.37 15.27 -1.09
C ASP A 23 1.50 15.69 -2.57
N GLU A 24 1.10 16.91 -2.91
CA GLU A 24 1.14 17.42 -4.28
C GLU A 24 2.55 17.45 -4.91
N SER A 25 3.60 17.47 -4.08
CA SER A 25 5.01 17.48 -4.51
C SER A 25 5.69 16.11 -4.35
N HIS A 26 5.16 15.21 -3.52
CA HIS A 26 5.75 13.92 -3.19
C HIS A 26 4.79 12.77 -3.52
N CYS A 27 4.76 12.38 -4.79
CA CYS A 27 4.03 11.18 -5.23
C CYS A 27 4.86 9.90 -4.98
N LEU A 28 4.19 8.83 -4.56
CA LEU A 28 4.81 7.50 -4.47
C LEU A 28 4.40 6.63 -5.65
N SER A 29 5.37 5.92 -6.23
CA SER A 29 5.10 4.89 -7.23
C SER A 29 4.51 3.63 -6.59
N ALA A 30 3.85 2.79 -7.38
CA ALA A 30 3.32 1.52 -6.91
C ALA A 30 4.38 0.59 -6.29
N GLN A 31 5.65 0.66 -6.74
CA GLN A 31 6.74 -0.14 -6.16
C GLN A 31 7.12 0.38 -4.78
N GLU A 32 7.17 1.70 -4.60
CA GLU A 32 7.43 2.31 -3.30
C GLU A 32 6.29 2.02 -2.31
N LEU A 33 5.03 2.08 -2.76
CA LEU A 33 3.88 1.69 -1.94
C LEU A 33 3.95 0.22 -1.49
N ILE A 34 4.40 -0.70 -2.35
CA ILE A 34 4.62 -2.10 -1.98
C ILE A 34 5.72 -2.21 -0.91
N GLY A 35 6.82 -1.48 -1.08
CA GLY A 35 7.90 -1.44 -0.10
C GLY A 35 7.45 -0.88 1.25
N GLU A 36 6.62 0.16 1.26
CA GLU A 36 6.03 0.72 2.47
C GLU A 36 5.07 -0.27 3.15
N LEU A 37 4.22 -0.97 2.37
CA LEU A 37 3.33 -2.00 2.90
C LEU A 37 4.08 -3.20 3.48
N GLN A 38 5.23 -3.57 2.90
CA GLN A 38 6.07 -4.64 3.44
C GLN A 38 6.59 -4.33 4.85
N LYS A 39 6.82 -3.06 5.20
CA LYS A 39 7.22 -2.65 6.57
C LYS A 39 6.15 -2.98 7.61
N TYR A 40 4.90 -3.12 7.18
CA TYR A 40 3.76 -3.54 8.00
C TYR A 40 3.42 -5.03 7.84
N GLU A 41 4.34 -5.83 7.27
CA GLU A 41 4.13 -7.25 6.98
C GLU A 41 2.93 -7.51 6.04
N VAL A 42 2.63 -6.54 5.17
CA VAL A 42 1.60 -6.67 4.15
C VAL A 42 2.27 -6.97 2.81
N SER A 43 1.90 -8.10 2.20
CA SER A 43 2.33 -8.43 0.85
C SER A 43 1.36 -7.82 -0.16
N ALA A 44 1.90 -7.16 -1.18
CA ALA A 44 1.11 -6.52 -2.21
C ALA A 44 1.78 -6.68 -3.57
N GLU A 45 0.96 -6.80 -4.61
CA GLU A 45 1.39 -6.83 -6.00
C GLU A 45 0.95 -5.54 -6.69
N ARG A 46 1.72 -5.09 -7.69
CA ARG A 46 1.46 -3.84 -8.42
C ARG A 46 0.02 -3.74 -8.92
N LYS A 47 -0.52 -4.83 -9.49
CA LYS A 47 -1.91 -4.89 -9.98
C LYS A 47 -2.93 -4.68 -8.85
N SER A 48 -2.70 -5.30 -7.69
CA SER A 48 -3.59 -5.15 -6.55
C SER A 48 -3.51 -3.76 -5.93
N ILE A 49 -2.37 -3.06 -5.99
CA ILE A 49 -2.28 -1.66 -5.55
C ILE A 49 -3.19 -0.77 -6.40
N TYR A 50 -3.18 -0.91 -7.72
CA TYR A 50 -4.06 -0.11 -8.57
C TYR A 50 -5.53 -0.37 -8.26
N ASN A 51 -5.93 -1.64 -8.15
CA ASN A 51 -7.31 -1.98 -7.77
C ASN A 51 -7.70 -1.37 -6.41
N ASP A 52 -6.81 -1.41 -5.42
CA ASP A 52 -7.10 -0.86 -4.08
C ASP A 52 -7.22 0.67 -4.13
N ILE A 53 -6.37 1.36 -4.90
CA ILE A 53 -6.43 2.81 -5.10
C ILE A 53 -7.72 3.20 -5.85
N GLU A 54 -8.15 2.43 -6.85
CA GLU A 54 -9.42 2.67 -7.55
C GLU A 54 -10.65 2.48 -6.65
N CYS A 55 -10.51 1.75 -5.54
CA CYS A 55 -11.58 1.54 -4.55
C CYS A 55 -11.55 2.52 -3.38
N LEU A 56 -10.55 3.41 -3.29
CA LEU A 56 -10.44 4.47 -2.29
C LEU A 56 -11.11 5.76 -2.77
#